data_AF-A0A5Q0TMC0-F1
#
_entry.id   AF-A0A5Q0TMC0-F1
#
_cell.length_a   1.000
_cell.length_b   1.000
_cell.length_c   1.000
_cell.angle_alpha   90.00
_cell.angle_beta   90.00
_cell.angle_gamma   90.00
#
_symmetry.space_group_name_H-M   'P 1'
#
loop_
_entity.id
_entity.type
_entity.pdbx_description
1 polymer ?
#
loop_
_entity_poly.entity_id
_entity_poly.type
_entity_poly.pdbx_seq_one_letter_code
_entity_poly.pdbx_strand_id
1 'polypeptide(L)' 'MAATYKTEYGTVTASRPYFSFISGREAIDLTLIKPENENNGWGISRAVRSDVELTPELFLSFAQEAAERL' A
#
# COMPACT_ATOMS: atom_id res chain seq x y z
N MET A 1 -4.14 10.62 -1.59
CA MET A 1 -2.99 9.93 -2.20
C MET A 1 -1.74 10.76 -1.93
N ALA A 2 -0.75 10.18 -1.28
CA ALA A 2 0.51 10.84 -0.93
C ALA A 2 1.67 10.41 -1.84
N ALA A 3 1.70 9.14 -2.26
CA ALA A 3 2.69 8.60 -3.18
C ALA A 3 2.12 7.44 -4.00
N THR A 4 2.74 7.19 -5.16
CA THR A 4 2.39 6.09 -6.07
C THR A 4 3.66 5.49 -6.61
N TYR A 5 3.74 4.16 -6.61
CA TYR A 5 4.89 3.45 -7.15
C TYR A 5 4.42 2.28 -8.02
N LYS A 6 4.96 2.18 -9.23
CA LYS A 6 4.69 1.06 -10.14
C LYS A 6 5.71 -0.04 -9.89
N THR A 7 5.22 -1.25 -9.64
CA THR A 7 6.01 -2.47 -9.45
C THR A 7 5.65 -3.47 -10.53
N GLU A 8 6.44 -4.55 -10.65
CA GLU A 8 6.13 -5.68 -11.53
C GLU A 8 4.83 -6.42 -11.15
N TYR A 9 4.42 -6.32 -9.87
CA TYR A 9 3.19 -6.95 -9.37
C TYR A 9 1.94 -6.07 -9.50
N GLY A 10 2.09 -4.81 -9.91
CA GLY A 10 1.01 -3.83 -10.02
C GLY A 10 1.37 -2.45 -9.48
N THR A 11 0.35 -1.61 -9.31
CA THR A 11 0.52 -0.24 -8.81
C THR A 11 0.29 -0.21 -7.31
N VAL A 12 1.29 0.20 -6.54
CA VAL A 12 1.13 0.47 -5.11
C VAL A 12 0.85 1.95 -4.91
N THR A 13 -0.14 2.25 -4.08
CA THR A 13 -0.53 3.61 -3.72
C THR A 13 -0.42 3.78 -2.22
N ALA A 14 0.07 4.94 -1.77
CA ALA A 14 0.08 5.33 -0.38
C ALA A 14 -1.00 6.38 -0.13
N SER A 15 -1.83 6.16 0.90
CA SER A 15 -2.79 7.16 1.37
C SER A 15 -2.08 8.31 2.10
N ARG A 16 -2.83 9.39 2.40
CA ARG A 16 -2.31 10.43 3.30
C ARG A 16 -2.32 9.88 4.73
N PRO A 17 -1.41 10.35 5.61
CA PRO A 17 -1.48 10.02 7.03
C PRO A 17 -2.87 10.27 7.59
N TYR A 18 -3.37 9.30 8.35
CA TYR A 18 -4.64 9.38 9.07
C TYR A 18 -4.46 8.82 10.47
N PHE A 19 -5.28 9.28 11.41
CA PHE A 19 -5.28 8.73 12.76
C PHE A 19 -6.02 7.39 12.78
N SER A 20 -5.29 6.29 13.02
CA SER A 20 -5.90 4.98 13.21
C SER A 20 -6.36 4.82 14.66
N PHE A 21 -7.68 4.80 14.85
CA PHE A 21 -8.28 4.51 16.17
C PHE A 21 -7.99 3.08 16.65
N ILE A 22 -7.78 2.15 15.72
CA ILE A 22 -7.43 0.75 16.05
C ILE A 22 -6.02 0.67 16.61
N SER A 23 -5.09 1.42 16.03
CA SER A 23 -3.67 1.39 16.40
C SER A 23 -3.28 2.47 17.42
N GLY A 24 -4.22 3.38 17.74
CA GLY A 24 -4.03 4.53 18.64
C GLY A 24 -2.96 5.51 18.17
N ARG A 25 -2.68 5.57 16.86
CA ARG A 25 -1.56 6.34 16.29
C ARG A 25 -1.80 6.71 14.83
N GLU A 26 -1.00 7.63 14.31
CA GLU A 26 -1.01 7.98 12.90
C GLU A 26 -0.46 6.85 12.02
N ALA A 27 -1.23 6.49 10.99
CA ALA A 27 -0.95 5.43 10.04
C ALA A 27 -1.13 5.93 8.60
N ILE A 28 -0.58 5.19 7.66
CA ILE A 28 -0.81 5.34 6.22
C ILE A 28 -1.21 3.98 5.67
N ASP A 29 -2.07 3.97 4.66
CA ASP A 29 -2.45 2.73 3.98
C ASP A 29 -1.64 2.57 2.70
N LEU A 30 -0.99 1.42 2.58
CA LEU A 30 -0.40 0.95 1.33
C LEU A 30 -1.41 0.04 0.65
N THR A 31 -1.78 0.37 -0.59
CA THR A 31 -2.73 -0.41 -1.37
C THR A 31 -2.09 -0.87 -2.67
N LEU A 32 -1.98 -2.18 -2.87
CA LEU A 32 -1.56 -2.80 -4.12
C LEU A 32 -2.79 -3.03 -5.00
N ILE A 33 -2.79 -2.44 -6.18
CA ILE A 33 -3.76 -2.68 -7.24
C ILE A 33 -3.06 -3.54 -8.29
N LYS A 34 -3.43 -4.82 -8.36
CA LYS A 34 -2.92 -5.75 -9.38
C LYS A 34 -3.46 -5.34 -10.77
N PRO A 35 -2.72 -5.57 -11.86
CA PRO A 35 -3.18 -5.22 -13.21
C PRO A 35 -4.52 -5.87 -13.58
N GLU A 36 -4.71 -7.13 -13.17
CA GLU A 36 -5.94 -7.90 -13.35
C GLU A 36 -7.17 -7.30 -12.64
N ASN A 37 -6.95 -6.50 -11.59
CA ASN A 37 -8.01 -5.91 -10.77
C ASN A 37 -8.21 -4.41 -11.02
N GLU A 38 -7.45 -3.81 -11.95
CA GLU A 38 -7.50 -2.38 -12.25
C GLU A 38 -8.91 -1.93 -12.67
N ASN A 39 -9.63 -2.76 -13.43
CA ASN A 39 -11.02 -2.49 -13.83
C ASN A 39 -12.07 -2.69 -12.73
N ASN A 40 -11.76 -3.50 -11.70
CA ASN A 40 -12.70 -3.84 -10.63
C ASN A 40 -12.52 -2.96 -9.38
N GLY A 41 -11.49 -2.11 -9.35
CA GLY A 41 -11.18 -1.24 -8.21
C GLY A 41 -10.80 -2.01 -6.95
N TRP A 42 -10.43 -3.28 -7.07
CA TRP A 42 -10.10 -4.15 -5.94
C TRP A 42 -8.58 -4.19 -5.73
N GLY A 43 -8.14 -4.00 -4.49
CA GLY A 43 -6.72 -3.98 -4.14
C GLY A 43 -6.48 -4.50 -2.73
N ILE A 44 -5.28 -5.02 -2.50
CA ILE A 44 -4.86 -5.45 -1.16
C ILE A 44 -4.33 -4.21 -0.44
N SER A 45 -4.91 -3.89 0.71
CA SER A 45 -4.46 -2.78 1.55
C SER A 45 -3.84 -3.25 2.85
N ARG A 46 -2.85 -2.51 3.34
CA ARG A 46 -2.23 -2.70 4.64
C ARG A 46 -1.93 -1.35 5.28
N ALA A 47 -2.41 -1.16 6.51
CA ALA A 47 -2.02 -0.04 7.34
C ALA A 47 -0.59 -0.22 7.85
N VAL A 48 0.25 0.77 7.63
CA VAL A 48 1.60 0.88 8.21
C VAL A 48 1.71 2.18 8.99
N ARG A 49 2.73 2.31 9.84
CA ARG A 49 2.89 3.53 10.63
C ARG A 49 3.25 4.71 9.73
N SER A 50 2.76 5.89 10.07
CA SER A 50 3.00 7.13 9.31
C SER A 50 4.46 7.61 9.35
N ASP A 51 5.23 7.18 10.36
CA ASP A 51 6.65 7.49 10.52
C ASP A 51 7.56 6.59 9.67
N VAL A 52 6.99 5.65 8.90
CA VAL A 52 7.79 4.82 7.99
C VAL A 52 8.18 5.63 6.75
N GLU A 53 9.44 5.51 6.35
CA GLU A 53 9.88 6.12 5.10
C GLU A 53 9.27 5.37 3.91
N LEU A 54 8.58 6.11 3.04
CA LEU A 54 8.00 5.59 1.81
C LEU A 54 9.07 5.40 0.74
N THR A 55 9.91 4.38 0.91
CA THR A 55 10.98 4.04 -0.05
C THR A 55 10.46 3.10 -1.14
N PRO A 56 11.05 3.12 -2.35
CA PRO A 56 10.77 2.15 -3.41
C PRO A 56 10.89 0.68 -2.94
N GLU A 57 11.84 0.40 -2.05
CA GLU A 57 12.07 -0.92 -1.46
C GLU A 57 10.91 -1.37 -0.57
N LEU A 58 10.35 -0.45 0.23
CA LEU A 58 9.14 -0.71 1.02
C LEU A 58 7.94 -1.02 0.11
N PHE A 59 7.77 -0.27 -0.96
CA PHE A 59 6.70 -0.52 -1.93
C PHE A 59 6.86 -1.87 -2.62
N LEU A 60 8.08 -2.24 -3.02
CA LEU A 60 8.36 -3.49 -3.71
C LEU A 60 8.17 -4.71 -2.80
N SER A 61 8.70 -4.65 -1.57
CA SER A 61 8.50 -5.70 -0.55
C SER A 61 7.03 -5.88 -0.18
N PHE A 62 6.28 -4.79 0.00
CA PHE A 62 4.83 -4.87 0.20
C PHE A 62 4.12 -5.48 -1.01
N ALA A 63 4.47 -5.06 -2.22
CA ALA A 63 3.87 -5.57 -3.45
C ALA A 63 4.10 -7.08 -3.60
N GLN A 64 5.31 -7.55 -3.33
CA GLN A 64 5.65 -8.97 -3.35
C GLN A 64 4.85 -9.76 -2.30
N GLU A 65 4.86 -9.32 -1.03
CA GLU A 65 4.10 -9.97 0.04
C GLU A 65 2.60 -10.03 -0.24
N ALA A 66 2.05 -8.95 -0.79
CA ALA A 66 0.64 -8.87 -1.15
C ALA A 66 0.33 -9.74 -2.37
N ALA A 67 1.25 -9.86 -3.33
CA ALA A 67 1.09 -10.73 -4.48
C ALA A 67 1.05 -12.21 -4.09
N GLU A 68 1.92 -12.64 -3.15
CA GLU A 68 2.04 -14.03 -2.68
C GLU A 68 0.91 -14.49 -1.74
N ARG A 69 0.19 -13.56 -1.11
CA ARG A 69 -0.92 -13.87 -0.18
C ARG A 69 -2.27 -14.20 -0.87
N LEU A 70 -2.30 -14.29 -2.20
CA LEU A 70 -3.47 -14.70 -3.02
C LEU A 70 -3.09 -15.88 -3.92
#